data_AF-A0A969Z3Y9-F1
#
_entry.id   AF-A0A969Z3Y9-F1
#
_cell.length_a   1.000
_cell.length_b   1.000
_cell.length_c   1.000
_cell.angle_alpha   90.00
_cell.angle_beta   90.00
_cell.angle_gamma   90.00
#
_symmetry.space_group_name_H-M   'P 1'
#
loop_
_entity.id
_entity.type
_entity.pdbx_description
1 polymer ?
#
loop_
_entity_poly.entity_id
_entity_poly.type
_entity_poly.pdbx_seq_one_letter_code
_entity_poly.pdbx_strand_id
1 'polypeptide(L)' 'LCRNCGHIHVGKNAPKVCIVCEHPESFFELRATNY' A
#
# COMPACT_ATOMS: atom_id res chain seq x y z
N LEU A 1 0.28 2.89 0.86
CA LEU A 1 -0.30 2.37 2.12
C LEU A 1 -1.30 1.28 1.78
N CYS A 2 -1.17 0.08 2.35
CA CYS A 2 -2.15 -0.98 2.15
C CYS A 2 -3.40 -0.73 3.00
N ARG A 3 -4.57 -0.58 2.35
CA ARG A 3 -5.88 -0.38 2.99
C ARG A 3 -6.37 -1.56 3.82
N ASN A 4 -5.86 -2.77 3.56
CA ASN A 4 -6.29 -3.97 4.27
C ASN A 4 -5.55 -4.16 5.60
N CYS A 5 -4.23 -4.00 5.62
CA CYS A 5 -3.39 -4.34 6.77
C CYS A 5 -2.55 -3.19 7.33
N GLY A 6 -2.56 -2.01 6.69
CA GLY A 6 -1.77 -0.85 7.13
C GLY A 6 -0.30 -0.86 6.70
N HIS A 7 0.16 -1.86 5.92
CA HIS A 7 1.55 -1.90 5.43
C HIS A 7 1.94 -0.63 4.64
N ILE A 8 3.04 0.01 5.05
CA ILE A 8 3.59 1.20 4.41
C ILE A 8 4.76 0.79 3.52
N HIS A 9 4.55 0.80 2.21
CA HIS A 9 5.61 0.64 1.24
C HIS A 9 6.24 2.01 0.91
N VAL A 10 7.56 2.11 0.90
CA VAL A 10 8.32 3.31 0.51
C VAL A 10 9.03 3.00 -0.81
N GLY A 11 8.55 3.62 -1.89
CA GLY A 11 9.05 3.39 -3.24
C GLY A 11 8.31 4.25 -4.25
N LYS A 12 8.80 4.29 -5.49
CA LYS A 12 8.17 5.05 -6.58
C LYS A 12 6.82 4.46 -7.02
N ASN A 13 6.66 3.15 -6.89
CA ASN A 13 5.47 2.40 -7.32
C ASN A 13 4.98 1.51 -6.17
N ALA A 14 3.69 1.18 -6.18
CA ALA A 14 3.15 0.16 -5.30
C ALA A 14 3.68 -1.24 -5.69
N PRO A 15 3.83 -2.18 -4.74
CA PRO A 15 4.14 -3.56 -5.08
C PRO A 15 2.90 -4.27 -5.63
N LYS A 16 3.11 -5.22 -6.55
CA LYS A 16 2.03 -6.03 -7.15
C LYS A 16 1.15 -6.75 -6.12
N VAL A 17 1.75 -7.14 -5.01
CA VAL A 17 1.11 -7.85 -3.89
C VAL A 17 1.67 -7.31 -2.58
N CYS A 18 0.82 -7.18 -1.56
CA CYS A 18 1.24 -6.79 -0.22
C CYS A 18 1.95 -7.96 0.48
N ILE A 19 3.22 -7.80 0.88
CA ILE A 19 3.99 -8.86 1.57
C ILE A 19 3.46 -9.25 2.96
N VAL A 20 2.54 -8.47 3.53
CA VAL A 20 2.01 -8.70 4.89
C VAL A 20 0.70 -9.47 4.86
N CYS A 21 -0.17 -9.18 3.88
CA CYS A 21 -1.52 -9.76 3.83
C CYS A 21 -1.86 -10.40 2.49
N GLU A 22 -0.92 -10.46 1.55
CA GLU A 22 -1.04 -11.14 0.26
C GLU A 22 -2.16 -10.60 -0.66
N HIS A 23 -2.69 -9.42 -0.35
CA HIS A 23 -3.68 -8.74 -1.17
C HIS A 23 -3.04 -8.03 -2.37
N PRO A 24 -3.77 -7.90 -3.49
CA PRO A 24 -3.24 -7.29 -4.72
C PRO A 24 -2.97 -5.79 -4.58
N GLU A 25 -2.20 -5.26 -5.54
CA GLU A 25 -1.83 -3.84 -5.64
C GLU A 25 -3.01 -2.86 -5.52
N SER A 26 -4.21 -3.26 -5.95
CA SER A 26 -5.44 -2.46 -5.84
C SER A 26 -5.80 -2.02 -4.41
N PHE A 27 -5.23 -2.69 -3.40
CA PHE A 27 -5.37 -2.30 -1.99
C PHE A 27 -4.38 -1.23 -1.55
N PHE A 28 -3.39 -0.86 -2.36
CA PHE A 28 -2.49 0.23 -2.06
C PHE A 28 -3.06 1.57 -2.51
N GLU A 29 -2.95 2.56 -1.62
CA GLU A 29 -3.22 3.96 -1.90
C GLU A 29 -1.97 4.82 -1.70
N LEU A 30 -1.91 5.95 -2.40
CA LEU A 30 -0.92 6.99 -2.10
C LEU A 30 -1.27 7.63 -0.77
N ARG A 31 -0.28 7.74 0.12
CA ARG A 31 -0.47 8.42 1.40
C ARG A 31 -0.58 9.92 1.14
N ALA A 32 -1.79 10.44 1.05
CA ALA A 32 -2.02 11.88 1.00
C ALA A 32 -1.79 12.47 2.40
N THR A 33 -1.03 13.57 2.47
CA THR A 33 -0.85 14.34 3.70
C THR A 33 -1.71 15.59 3.56
N ASN A 34 -3.04 15.43 3.66
CA ASN A 34 -3.95 16.57 3.72
C ASN A 34 -4.04 16.98 5.20
N TYR A 35 -3.64 18.22 5.48
CA TYR A 35 -3.63 18.83 6.83
C TYR A 35 -4.99 19.42 7.19
#